data_AF-A0A9E3SYP7-F1
#
_entry.id   AF-A0A9E3SYP7-F1
#
_cell.length_a   1.000
_cell.length_b   1.000
_cell.length_c   1.000
_cell.angle_alpha   90.00
_cell.angle_beta   90.00
_cell.angle_gamma   90.00
#
_symmetry.space_group_name_H-M   'P 1'
#
loop_
_entity.id
_entity.type
_entity.pdbx_description
1 polymer ?
#
loop_
_entity_poly.entity_id
_entity_poly.type
_entity_poly.pdbx_seq_one_letter_code
_entity_poly.pdbx_strand_id
1 'polypeptide(L)'
;MPKLSVWLVRASLVHMGIGFLSGAFILFHKGISLYPWAWKLLNPHIELMIFGWTMQFIMGIAFWILPRFSSEPRYGNLRLGWWSFMLLNAGILLTAAAAWFGDEGLALAGRLGTLGAVIVFTFIIWPRVKPLGGYAASQSSGGDS
;
A
#
# COMPACT_ATOMS: atom_id res chain seq x y z
N MET A 1 -13.24 10.88 -7.52
CA MET A 1 -12.39 9.78 -6.99
C MET A 1 -12.65 9.61 -5.50
N PRO A 2 -12.64 8.40 -4.91
CA PRO A 2 -12.77 8.23 -3.47
C PRO A 2 -11.59 8.90 -2.73
N LYS A 3 -11.86 9.62 -1.63
CA LYS A 3 -10.83 10.33 -0.85
C LYS A 3 -9.68 9.40 -0.41
N LEU A 4 -10.00 8.15 -0.05
CA LEU A 4 -9.02 7.14 0.35
C LEU A 4 -7.95 6.86 -0.72
N SER A 5 -8.36 6.70 -1.99
CA SER A 5 -7.43 6.45 -3.09
C SER A 5 -6.47 7.63 -3.30
N VAL A 6 -6.98 8.86 -3.20
CA VAL A 6 -6.16 10.07 -3.31
C VAL A 6 -5.10 10.11 -2.20
N TRP A 7 -5.46 9.75 -0.97
CA TRP A 7 -4.52 9.71 0.15
C TRP A 7 -3.48 8.59 0.00
N LEU A 8 -3.89 7.38 -0.43
CA LEU A 8 -2.97 6.28 -0.72
C LEU A 8 -1.91 6.70 -1.75
N VAL A 9 -2.35 7.28 -2.88
CA VAL A 9 -1.46 7.75 -3.94
C VAL A 9 -0.59 8.92 -3.49
N ARG A 10 -1.15 9.91 -2.77
CA ARG A 10 -0.34 11.02 -2.26
C ARG A 10 0.76 10.56 -1.32
N ALA A 11 0.41 9.70 -0.36
CA ALA A 11 1.39 9.17 0.57
C ALA A 11 2.39 8.24 -0.15
N SER A 12 2.00 7.52 -1.21
CA SER A 12 2.98 6.74 -1.99
C SER A 12 4.00 7.64 -2.67
N LEU A 13 3.56 8.74 -3.31
CA LEU A 13 4.46 9.73 -3.90
C LEU A 13 5.41 10.34 -2.86
N VAL A 14 4.96 10.56 -1.63
CA VAL A 14 5.81 11.03 -0.52
C VAL A 14 6.88 9.98 -0.17
N HIS A 15 6.49 8.71 -0.04
CA HIS A 15 7.45 7.61 0.21
C HIS A 15 8.47 7.47 -0.92
N MET A 16 8.05 7.66 -2.17
CA MET A 16 8.98 7.74 -3.30
C MET A 16 9.94 8.89 -3.17
N GLY A 17 9.47 10.10 -2.89
CA GLY A 17 10.35 11.25 -2.72
C GLY A 17 11.44 10.97 -1.68
N ILE A 18 11.04 10.48 -0.51
CA ILE A 18 11.97 10.16 0.59
C ILE A 18 12.92 9.03 0.20
N GLY A 19 12.41 7.91 -0.32
CA GLY A 19 13.26 6.78 -0.65
C GLY A 19 14.14 7.04 -1.88
N PHE A 20 13.72 7.85 -2.84
CA PHE A 20 14.56 8.25 -3.97
C PHE A 20 15.74 9.12 -3.52
N LEU A 21 15.49 10.10 -2.64
CA LEU A 21 16.55 10.91 -2.03
C LEU A 21 17.50 10.04 -1.20
N SER A 22 16.95 9.08 -0.46
CA SER A 22 17.71 8.09 0.30
C SER A 22 18.62 7.25 -0.60
N GLY A 23 18.10 6.75 -1.72
CA GLY A 23 18.85 5.98 -2.71
C GLY A 23 19.95 6.79 -3.39
N ALA A 24 19.64 8.04 -3.75
CA ALA A 24 20.62 8.97 -4.31
C ALA A 24 21.77 9.24 -3.32
N PHE A 25 21.46 9.42 -2.04
CA PHE A 25 22.46 9.61 -0.99
C PHE A 25 23.36 8.37 -0.81
N ILE A 26 22.79 7.16 -0.82
CA ILE A 26 23.56 5.90 -0.74
C ILE A 26 24.48 5.74 -1.95
N LEU A 27 24.00 6.04 -3.17
CA LEU A 27 24.82 5.98 -4.39
C LEU A 27 25.94 7.01 -4.36
N PHE A 28 25.67 8.23 -3.90
CA PHE A 28 26.67 9.27 -3.76
C PHE A 28 27.75 8.86 -2.75
N HIS A 29 27.35 8.30 -1.61
CA HIS A 29 28.28 7.73 -0.62
C HIS A 29 29.12 6.59 -1.20
N LYS A 30 28.55 5.75 -2.06
CA LYS A 30 29.29 4.66 -2.73
C LYS A 30 30.38 5.20 -3.67
N GLY A 31 30.14 6.34 -4.33
CA GLY A 31 31.12 6.99 -5.20
C GLY A 31 32.19 7.76 -4.42
N ILE A 32 31.80 8.44 -3.34
CA ILE A 32 32.68 9.19 -2.46
C ILE A 32 32.34 8.77 -1.04
N SER A 33 33.22 8.02 -0.38
CA SER A 33 32.97 7.47 0.96
C SER A 33 32.90 8.57 2.03
N LEU A 34 31.73 9.20 2.16
CA LEU A 34 31.46 10.27 3.14
C LEU A 34 31.29 9.75 4.57
N TYR A 35 30.31 8.88 4.82
CA TYR A 35 29.90 8.48 6.17
C TYR A 35 29.64 6.98 6.30
N PRO A 36 30.23 6.27 7.28
CA PRO A 36 30.05 4.83 7.48
C PRO A 36 28.59 4.40 7.73
N TRP A 37 27.76 5.28 8.28
CA TRP A 37 26.36 4.97 8.61
C TRP A 37 25.42 4.99 7.39
N ALA A 38 25.84 5.51 6.24
CA ALA A 38 24.99 5.61 5.05
C ALA A 38 24.48 4.24 4.58
N TRP A 39 25.25 3.16 4.79
CA TRP A 39 24.82 1.79 4.49
C TRP A 39 23.68 1.29 5.37
N LYS A 40 23.50 1.82 6.59
CA LYS A 40 22.34 1.51 7.43
C LYS A 40 21.02 1.97 6.81
N LEU A 41 21.10 2.96 5.92
CA LEU A 41 19.95 3.55 5.25
C LEU A 41 19.43 2.67 4.09
N LEU A 42 20.20 1.65 3.68
CA LEU A 42 19.83 0.73 2.60
C LEU A 42 18.55 -0.05 2.91
N ASN A 43 18.44 -0.63 4.10
CA ASN A 43 17.26 -1.41 4.50
C ASN A 43 15.99 -0.53 4.58
N PRO A 44 16.01 0.64 5.27
CA PRO A 44 14.90 1.60 5.21
C PRO A 44 14.55 2.06 3.79
N HIS A 45 15.55 2.32 2.93
CA HIS A 45 15.33 2.70 1.54
C HIS A 45 14.53 1.63 0.78
N ILE A 46 14.92 0.36 0.88
CA ILE A 46 14.23 -0.76 0.22
C ILE A 46 12.79 -0.86 0.71
N GLU A 47 12.55 -0.76 2.01
CA GLU A 47 11.21 -0.84 2.59
C GLU A 47 10.30 0.29 2.09
N LEU A 48 10.82 1.53 2.07
CA LEU A 48 10.10 2.70 1.55
C LEU A 48 9.78 2.55 0.05
N MET A 49 10.68 1.99 -0.76
CA MET A 49 10.47 1.82 -2.21
C MET A 49 9.48 0.69 -2.54
N ILE A 50 9.57 -0.45 -1.85
CA ILE A 50 8.73 -1.60 -2.13
C ILE A 50 7.33 -1.38 -1.54
N PHE A 51 7.23 -1.13 -0.24
CA PHE A 51 5.94 -1.08 0.44
C PHE A 51 5.33 0.32 0.44
N GLY A 52 6.14 1.34 0.74
CA GLY A 52 5.68 2.72 0.82
C GLY A 52 5.31 3.34 -0.52
N TRP A 53 6.11 3.09 -1.55
CA TRP A 53 5.85 3.56 -2.92
C TRP A 53 5.03 2.54 -3.70
N THR A 54 5.63 1.40 -4.07
CA THR A 54 5.07 0.53 -5.11
C THR A 54 3.76 -0.11 -4.66
N MET A 55 3.78 -0.80 -3.51
CA MET A 55 2.60 -1.49 -2.98
C MET A 55 1.46 -0.52 -2.69
N GLN A 56 1.76 0.58 -1.99
CA GLN A 56 0.76 1.58 -1.63
C GLN A 56 0.14 2.26 -2.86
N PHE A 57 0.93 2.53 -3.90
CA PHE A 57 0.44 3.05 -5.17
C PHE A 57 -0.51 2.06 -5.86
N ILE A 58 -0.10 0.78 -5.97
CA ILE A 58 -0.94 -0.28 -6.55
C ILE A 58 -2.26 -0.39 -5.79
N MET A 59 -2.24 -0.38 -4.46
CA MET A 59 -3.44 -0.38 -3.63
C MET A 59 -4.32 0.86 -3.91
N GLY A 60 -3.72 2.05 -3.99
CA GLY A 60 -4.43 3.29 -4.32
C GLY A 60 -5.15 3.23 -5.66
N ILE A 61 -4.47 2.73 -6.70
CA ILE A 61 -5.01 2.60 -8.06
C ILE A 61 -6.04 1.46 -8.14
N ALA A 62 -5.78 0.30 -7.55
CA ALA A 62 -6.70 -0.83 -7.52
C ALA A 62 -8.04 -0.45 -6.87
N PHE A 63 -8.00 0.33 -5.78
CA PHE A 63 -9.22 0.82 -5.14
C PHE A 63 -10.02 1.79 -6.03
N TRP A 64 -9.35 2.50 -6.94
CA TRP A 64 -9.98 3.47 -7.84
C TRP A 64 -10.55 2.83 -9.11
N ILE A 65 -9.80 1.93 -9.75
CA ILE A 65 -10.17 1.33 -11.05
C ILE A 65 -11.24 0.25 -10.92
N LEU A 66 -11.30 -0.45 -9.79
CA LEU A 66 -12.23 -1.56 -9.64
C LEU A 66 -13.69 -1.08 -9.60
N PRO A 67 -14.58 -1.73 -10.38
CA PRO A 67 -16.00 -1.38 -10.46
C PRO A 67 -16.70 -1.50 -9.09
N ARG A 68 -17.64 -0.59 -8.84
CA ARG A 68 -18.37 -0.49 -7.57
C ARG A 68 -19.73 -1.18 -7.71
N PHE A 69 -19.75 -2.51 -7.62
CA PHE A 69 -20.97 -3.31 -7.81
C PHE A 69 -21.95 -3.32 -6.61
N SER A 70 -21.99 -2.28 -5.76
CA SER A 70 -22.82 -2.28 -4.55
C SER A 70 -23.67 -1.01 -4.46
N SER A 71 -24.98 -1.18 -4.61
CA SER A 71 -26.01 -0.14 -4.45
C SER A 71 -26.41 0.13 -2.99
N GLU A 72 -25.81 -0.54 -2.00
CA GLU A 72 -26.11 -0.33 -0.58
C GLU A 72 -25.05 0.50 0.18
N PRO A 73 -25.45 1.32 1.17
CA PRO A 73 -24.56 2.20 1.94
C PRO A 73 -23.75 1.40 2.97
N ARG A 74 -22.70 0.72 2.50
CA ARG A 74 -21.81 -0.08 3.34
C ARG A 74 -20.76 0.81 4.04
N TYR A 75 -21.20 1.61 5.01
CA TYR A 75 -20.36 2.51 5.83
C TYR A 75 -19.10 1.84 6.43
N GLY A 76 -19.10 0.51 6.61
CA GLY A 76 -17.96 -0.26 7.12
C GLY A 76 -16.75 -0.37 6.18
N ASN A 77 -16.96 -0.50 4.86
CA ASN A 77 -15.86 -0.76 3.91
C ASN A 77 -14.90 0.42 3.77
N LEU A 78 -15.39 1.65 3.95
CA LEU A 78 -14.54 2.84 3.88
C LEU A 78 -13.66 2.96 5.14
N ARG A 79 -14.20 2.66 6.33
CA ARG A 79 -13.45 2.63 7.59
C ARG A 79 -12.35 1.56 7.57
N LEU A 80 -12.66 0.36 7.08
CA LEU A 80 -11.68 -0.72 6.88
C LEU A 80 -10.56 -0.32 5.92
N GLY A 81 -10.88 0.43 4.86
CA GLY A 81 -9.87 0.94 3.93
C GLY A 81 -8.91 1.95 4.57
N TRP A 82 -9.43 2.83 5.42
CA TRP A 82 -8.60 3.74 6.23
C TRP A 82 -7.74 2.98 7.26
N TRP A 83 -8.27 1.92 7.87
CA TRP A 83 -7.48 1.05 8.75
C TRP A 83 -6.32 0.38 8.01
N SER A 84 -6.56 -0.17 6.82
CA SER A 84 -5.50 -0.73 5.98
C SER A 84 -4.44 0.33 5.64
N PHE A 85 -4.85 1.55 5.29
CA PHE A 85 -3.92 2.66 5.06
C PHE A 85 -3.06 2.97 6.29
N MET A 86 -3.68 3.14 7.47
CA MET A 86 -2.95 3.44 8.71
C MET A 86 -2.00 2.32 9.08
N LEU A 87 -2.45 1.06 8.98
CA LEU A 87 -1.68 -0.11 9.34
C LEU A 87 -0.49 -0.32 8.40
N LEU A 88 -0.66 -0.03 7.10
CA LEU A 88 0.43 -0.08 6.13
C LEU A 88 1.52 0.95 6.46
N ASN A 89 1.14 2.21 6.67
CA ASN A 89 2.09 3.28 6.99
C ASN A 89 2.77 3.04 8.33
N ALA A 90 2.04 2.60 9.35
CA ALA A 90 2.61 2.23 10.64
C ALA A 90 3.59 1.06 10.50
N GLY A 91 3.24 0.01 9.75
CA GLY A 91 4.11 -1.14 9.49
C GLY A 91 5.43 -0.73 8.83
N ILE A 92 5.37 0.12 7.79
CA ILE A 92 6.55 0.64 7.10
C ILE A 92 7.44 1.45 8.05
N LEU A 93 6.86 2.36 8.83
CA LEU A 93 7.62 3.19 9.78
C LEU A 93 8.27 2.35 10.88
N LEU A 94 7.57 1.35 11.41
CA LEU A 94 8.10 0.43 12.40
C LEU A 94 9.25 -0.40 11.83
N THR A 95 9.11 -0.97 10.63
CA THR A 95 10.19 -1.74 9.98
C THR A 95 11.40 -0.86 9.66
N ALA A 96 11.17 0.38 9.20
CA ALA A 96 12.24 1.34 8.94
C ALA A 96 12.98 1.75 10.23
N ALA A 97 12.24 2.00 11.31
CA ALA A 97 12.82 2.30 12.63
C ALA A 97 13.59 1.09 13.18
N ALA A 98 13.04 -0.11 13.06
CA ALA A 98 13.68 -1.35 13.46
C ALA A 98 15.02 -1.58 12.74
N ALA A 99 15.08 -1.30 11.43
CA ALA A 99 16.31 -1.37 10.66
C ALA A 99 17.37 -0.34 11.11
N TRP A 100 16.94 0.79 11.68
CA TRP A 100 17.84 1.81 12.22
C TRP A 100 18.37 1.45 13.62
N PHE A 101 17.50 0.99 14.51
CA PHE A 101 17.84 0.63 15.90
C PHE A 101 18.39 -0.79 16.06
N GLY A 102 18.19 -1.66 15.06
CA GLY A 102 18.60 -3.07 15.12
C GLY A 102 17.69 -3.93 16.00
N ASP A 103 16.41 -3.56 16.14
CA ASP A 103 15.44 -4.28 17.00
C ASP A 103 14.59 -5.26 16.17
N GLU A 104 14.83 -6.55 16.37
CA GLU A 104 14.12 -7.62 15.66
C GLU A 104 12.63 -7.72 16.05
N GLY A 105 12.29 -7.40 17.31
CA GLY A 105 10.90 -7.39 17.78
C GLY A 105 10.09 -6.30 17.10
N LEU A 106 10.70 -5.11 16.94
CA LEU A 106 10.10 -4.00 16.21
C LEU A 106 9.97 -4.31 14.72
N ALA A 107 10.95 -5.00 14.13
CA ALA A 107 10.89 -5.44 12.73
C ALA A 107 9.76 -6.44 12.51
N LEU A 108 9.58 -7.40 13.41
CA LEU A 108 8.48 -8.37 13.33
C LEU A 108 7.12 -7.69 13.48
N ALA A 109 6.98 -6.77 14.44
CA ALA A 109 5.74 -6.00 14.62
C ALA A 109 5.40 -5.18 13.36
N GLY A 110 6.40 -4.52 12.76
CA GLY A 110 6.25 -3.79 11.50
C GLY A 110 5.78 -4.70 10.35
N ARG A 111 6.45 -5.84 10.16
CA ARG A 111 6.11 -6.85 9.14
C ARG A 111 4.70 -7.39 9.31
N LEU A 112 4.30 -7.73 10.53
CA LEU A 112 2.94 -8.20 10.83
C LEU A 112 1.90 -7.12 10.56
N GLY A 113 2.21 -5.86 10.86
CA GLY A 113 1.39 -4.71 10.50
C GLY A 113 1.20 -4.59 8.98
N THR A 114 2.30 -4.55 8.22
CA THR A 114 2.25 -4.47 6.75
C THR A 114 1.47 -5.65 6.15
N LEU A 115 1.69 -6.86 6.64
CA LEU A 115 0.96 -8.06 6.19
C LEU A 115 -0.54 -7.96 6.51
N GLY A 116 -0.88 -7.57 7.74
CA GLY A 116 -2.27 -7.34 8.15
C GLY A 116 -2.96 -6.29 7.27
N ALA A 117 -2.25 -5.23 6.90
CA ALA A 117 -2.78 -4.18 6.03
C ALA A 117 -3.15 -4.70 4.64
N VAL A 118 -2.30 -5.54 4.06
CA VAL A 118 -2.51 -6.19 2.76
C VAL A 118 -3.67 -7.19 2.83
N ILE A 119 -3.77 -7.97 3.91
CA ILE A 119 -4.87 -8.91 4.13
C ILE A 119 -6.21 -8.16 4.20
N VAL A 120 -6.29 -7.13 5.05
CA VAL A 120 -7.50 -6.29 5.17
C VAL A 120 -7.87 -5.67 3.83
N PHE A 121 -6.89 -5.17 3.09
CA PHE A 121 -7.13 -4.58 1.77
C PHE A 121 -7.66 -5.60 0.76
N THR A 122 -7.08 -6.80 0.74
CA THR A 122 -7.53 -7.90 -0.12
C THR A 122 -8.98 -8.25 0.16
N PHE A 123 -9.40 -8.33 1.43
CA PHE A 123 -10.80 -8.55 1.81
C PHE A 123 -11.74 -7.44 1.32
N ILE A 124 -11.30 -6.18 1.30
CA ILE A 124 -12.10 -5.05 0.79
C ILE A 124 -12.27 -5.13 -0.73
N ILE A 125 -11.22 -5.57 -1.44
CA ILE A 125 -11.19 -5.63 -2.90
C ILE A 125 -11.85 -6.90 -3.47
N TRP A 126 -11.75 -8.03 -2.77
CA TRP A 126 -12.20 -9.34 -3.27
C TRP A 126 -13.64 -9.36 -3.81
N PRO A 127 -14.65 -8.72 -3.15
CA PRO A 127 -16.01 -8.68 -3.69
C PRO A 127 -16.15 -7.84 -4.97
N ARG A 128 -15.20 -6.95 -5.26
CA ARG A 128 -15.23 -6.09 -6.46
C ARG A 128 -14.65 -6.77 -7.69
N VAL A 129 -13.82 -7.79 -7.50
CA VAL A 129 -13.20 -8.55 -8.60
C VAL A 129 -14.14 -9.62 -9.14
N LYS A 130 -15.05 -10.17 -8.33
CA LYS A 130 -16.04 -11.16 -8.76
C LYS A 130 -17.26 -10.45 -9.38
N PRO A 131 -17.47 -10.51 -10.71
CA PRO A 131 -18.76 -10.15 -11.28
C PRO A 131 -19.76 -11.23 -10.89
N LEU A 132 -20.95 -10.85 -10.43
CA LEU A 132 -22.07 -11.77 -10.35
C LEU A 132 -22.28 -12.34 -11.77
N GLY A 133 -22.11 -13.65 -11.94
CA GLY A 133 -22.54 -14.36 -13.16
C GLY A 133 -24.03 -14.12 -13.51
N GLY A 134 -24.79 -13.47 -12.61
CA GLY A 134 -26.16 -13.02 -12.84
C GLY A 134 -26.33 -11.84 -13.81
N TYR A 135 -25.33 -10.96 -14.02
CA TYR A 135 -25.48 -9.87 -14.99
C TYR A 135 -25.38 -10.35 -16.45
N ALA A 136 -24.61 -11.41 -16.71
CA ALA A 136 -24.56 -12.05 -18.02
C ALA A 136 -25.88 -12.76 -18.36
N ALA A 137 -26.54 -13.34 -17.35
CA ALA A 137 -27.81 -14.04 -17.50
C ALA A 137 -29.02 -13.09 -17.70
N SER A 138 -28.98 -11.85 -17.19
CA SER A 138 -30.06 -10.87 -17.38
C SER A 138 -29.98 -10.09 -18.70
N GLN A 139 -28.81 -9.99 -19.33
CA GLN A 139 -28.68 -9.37 -20.66
C GLN A 139 -29.13 -10.30 -21.79
N SER A 140 -28.97 -11.61 -21.64
CA SER A 140 -29.38 -12.58 -22.67
C SER A 140 -30.90 -12.78 -22.76
N SER A 141 -31.68 -12.40 -21.73
CA SER A 141 -33.13 -12.61 -21.70
C SER A 141 -33.96 -11.41 -22.17
N GLY A 142 -33.32 -10.28 -22.52
CA GLY A 142 -34.00 -9.05 -22.94
C GLY A 142 -33.80 -8.66 -24.40
N GLY A 143 -33.14 -9.52 -25.20
CA GLY A 143 -32.83 -9.28 -26.61
C GLY A 143 -33.77 -9.96 -27.61
N ASP A 144 -34.67 -10.83 -27.15
CA ASP A 144 -35.58 -11.63 -28.00
C ASP A 144 -37.04 -11.21 -27.80
N SER A 145 -37.36 -9.93 -28.09
CA SER A 145 -38.75 -9.46 -28.18
C SER A 145 -38.89 -8.32 -29.19
#